data_AF-A0A8J8XE74-F1
#
_entry.id   AF-A0A8J8XE74-F1
#
_cell.length_a   1.000
_cell.length_b   1.000
_cell.length_c   1.000
_cell.angle_alpha   90.00
_cell.angle_beta   90.00
_cell.angle_gamma   90.00
#
_symmetry.space_group_name_H-M   'P 1'
#
loop_
_entity.id
_entity.type
_entity.pdbx_description
1 polymer ?
#
loop_
_entity_poly.entity_id
_entity_poly.type
_entity_poly.pdbx_seq_one_letter_code
_entity_poly.pdbx_strand_id
1 'polypeptide(L)'
;MLLELSEEHKEHLAFLPQVDSAVVAEFGRIAVEFLRRGTNPKIYEGAARKLNVSSDTVQHGVEGLTYLLTESSKLMISELDFQDSVFVLGFSEELNKLLLQLYLDNRKEIRTILSELAPSLPSYHNLEWRLDVQLASRSLRQQIKPAVTIKLHLNQNGDHNTRVLQTDPATLLHLVQQLEQALEEMKTNHCRRVVRNIK
;
A
#
# COMPACT_ATOMS: atom_id res chain seq x y z
N MET A 1 12.72 5.04 9.82
CA MET A 1 13.08 5.31 8.41
C MET A 1 12.59 6.71 8.11
N LEU A 2 13.50 7.62 7.74
CA LEU A 2 13.12 9.00 7.41
C LEU A 2 12.31 9.04 6.12
N LEU A 3 11.39 10.00 6.03
CA LEU A 3 10.53 10.20 4.87
C LEU A 3 11.30 11.01 3.82
N GLU A 4 11.58 10.39 2.66
CA GLU A 4 12.22 11.07 1.53
C GLU A 4 11.16 11.83 0.73
N LEU A 5 11.06 13.15 0.95
CA LEU A 5 10.22 14.04 0.15
C LEU A 5 10.99 14.48 -1.11
N SER A 6 10.35 14.37 -2.28
CA SER A 6 10.86 14.97 -3.51
C SER A 6 10.88 16.50 -3.41
N GLU A 7 11.73 17.16 -4.20
CA GLU A 7 11.83 18.63 -4.21
C GLU A 7 10.48 19.29 -4.57
N GLU A 8 9.70 18.69 -5.47
CA GLU A 8 8.34 19.16 -5.82
C GLU A 8 7.39 19.15 -4.60
N HIS A 9 7.42 18.08 -3.79
CA HIS A 9 6.60 18.01 -2.58
C HIS A 9 7.05 19.00 -1.51
N LYS A 10 8.34 19.33 -1.44
CA LYS A 10 8.84 20.39 -0.55
C LYS A 10 8.34 21.76 -0.99
N GLU A 11 8.33 22.05 -2.29
CA GLU A 11 7.77 23.28 -2.84
C GLU A 11 6.27 23.41 -2.55
N HIS A 12 5.53 22.32 -2.69
CA HIS A 12 4.10 22.28 -2.38
C HIS A 12 3.80 22.57 -0.90
N LEU A 13 4.66 22.11 0.01
CA LEU A 13 4.52 22.33 1.45
C LEU A 13 5.09 23.70 1.90
N ALA A 14 5.92 24.37 1.09
CA ALA A 14 6.54 25.65 1.43
C ALA A 14 5.54 26.81 1.61
N PHE A 15 4.30 26.63 1.15
CA PHE A 15 3.21 27.58 1.37
C PHE A 15 2.63 27.51 2.80
N LEU A 16 2.71 26.36 3.47
CA LEU A 16 2.07 26.15 4.79
C LEU A 16 2.53 27.12 5.89
N PRO A 17 3.81 27.54 5.98
CA PRO A 17 4.26 28.51 6.97
C PRO A 17 3.68 29.92 6.80
N GLN A 18 3.14 30.26 5.64
CA GLN A 18 2.56 31.58 5.36
C GLN A 18 1.10 31.69 5.83
N VAL A 19 0.50 30.59 6.28
CA VAL A 19 -0.91 30.48 6.59
C VAL A 19 -1.11 30.16 8.07
N ASP A 20 -2.17 30.69 8.67
CA ASP A 20 -2.52 30.41 10.06
C ASP A 20 -2.69 28.92 10.35
N SER A 21 -2.30 28.52 11.56
CA SER A 21 -2.40 27.12 12.03
C SER A 21 -3.82 26.55 11.96
N ALA A 22 -4.85 27.38 12.12
CA ALA A 22 -6.25 26.97 11.97
C ALA A 22 -6.59 26.55 10.54
N VAL A 23 -6.03 27.22 9.54
CA VAL A 23 -6.25 26.91 8.13
C VAL A 23 -5.46 25.67 7.73
N VAL A 24 -4.25 25.49 8.25
CA VAL A 24 -3.47 24.25 8.06
C VAL A 24 -4.23 23.03 8.59
N ALA A 25 -4.92 23.17 9.74
CA ALA A 25 -5.78 22.12 10.27
C ALA A 25 -6.98 21.82 9.34
N GLU A 26 -7.58 22.85 8.73
CA GLU A 26 -8.65 22.69 7.73
C GLU A 26 -8.14 22.01 6.45
N PHE A 27 -6.96 22.38 5.97
CA PHE A 27 -6.29 21.70 4.85
C PHE A 27 -5.96 20.24 5.16
N GLY A 28 -5.53 19.93 6.39
CA GLY A 28 -5.34 18.56 6.83
C GLY A 28 -6.64 17.74 6.78
N ARG A 29 -7.77 18.32 7.17
CA ARG A 29 -9.09 17.66 7.04
C ARG A 29 -9.48 17.46 5.58
N ILE A 30 -9.28 18.46 4.73
CA ILE A 30 -9.56 18.38 3.29
C ILE A 30 -8.67 17.31 2.63
N ALA A 31 -7.41 17.17 3.05
CA ALA A 31 -6.51 16.13 2.57
C ALA A 31 -7.01 14.71 2.91
N VAL A 32 -7.55 14.51 4.11
CA VAL A 32 -8.16 13.22 4.50
C VAL A 32 -9.47 12.98 3.75
N GLU A 33 -10.30 14.01 3.57
CA GLU A 33 -11.53 13.88 2.76
C GLU A 33 -11.23 13.57 1.29
N PHE A 34 -10.17 14.18 0.76
CA PHE A 34 -9.65 13.92 -0.58
C PHE A 34 -9.30 12.43 -0.77
N LEU A 35 -8.68 11.79 0.23
CA LEU A 35 -8.40 10.35 0.19
C LEU A 35 -9.67 9.48 0.14
N ARG A 36 -10.78 9.94 0.74
CA ARG A 36 -12.05 9.20 0.75
C ARG A 36 -12.90 9.41 -0.50
N ARG A 37 -12.98 10.65 -0.99
CA ARG A 37 -14.01 11.08 -1.96
C ARG A 37 -13.43 11.64 -3.27
N GLY A 38 -12.12 11.80 -3.36
CA GLY A 38 -11.45 12.42 -4.51
C GLY A 38 -11.47 13.96 -4.49
N THR A 39 -10.99 14.58 -5.57
CA THR A 39 -10.84 16.04 -5.69
C THR A 39 -12.20 16.73 -5.74
N ASN A 40 -12.35 17.81 -4.96
CA ASN A 40 -13.50 18.71 -5.05
C ASN A 40 -13.05 20.16 -5.35
N PRO A 41 -13.07 20.58 -6.63
CA PRO A 41 -12.52 21.89 -7.04
C PRO A 41 -13.23 23.08 -6.39
N LYS A 42 -14.50 22.93 -5.99
CA LYS A 42 -15.26 24.00 -5.33
C LYS A 42 -14.72 24.35 -3.94
N ILE A 43 -14.14 23.37 -3.24
CA ILE A 43 -13.55 23.59 -1.92
C ILE A 43 -12.25 24.39 -2.07
N TYR A 44 -11.44 24.07 -3.08
CA TYR A 44 -10.20 24.80 -3.39
C TYR A 44 -10.48 26.23 -3.80
N GLU A 45 -11.46 26.48 -4.68
CA GLU A 45 -11.88 27.84 -5.04
C GLU A 45 -12.39 28.64 -3.82
N GLY A 46 -13.14 28.00 -2.92
CA GLY A 46 -13.63 28.63 -1.70
C GLY A 46 -12.51 29.03 -0.73
N ALA A 47 -11.52 28.15 -0.56
CA ALA A 47 -10.35 28.41 0.27
C ALA A 47 -9.42 29.47 -0.35
N ALA A 48 -9.21 29.41 -1.67
CA ALA A 48 -8.43 30.39 -2.43
C ALA A 48 -8.98 31.81 -2.27
N ARG A 49 -10.31 31.97 -2.35
CA ARG A 49 -10.97 33.28 -2.13
C ARG A 49 -10.85 33.79 -0.71
N LYS A 50 -10.85 32.91 0.31
CA LYS A 50 -10.69 33.31 1.72
C LYS A 50 -9.25 33.75 2.03
N LEU A 51 -8.28 33.12 1.40
CA LEU A 51 -6.86 33.34 1.66
C LEU A 51 -6.23 34.38 0.71
N ASN A 52 -6.97 34.84 -0.30
CA ASN A 52 -6.48 35.70 -1.39
C ASN A 52 -5.26 35.10 -2.13
N VAL A 53 -5.26 33.78 -2.33
CA VAL A 53 -4.21 33.05 -3.06
C VAL A 53 -4.83 32.35 -4.27
N SER A 54 -4.02 31.93 -5.25
CA SER A 54 -4.50 31.14 -6.38
C SER A 54 -5.06 29.78 -5.94
N SER A 55 -6.03 29.26 -6.69
CA SER A 55 -6.57 27.91 -6.45
C SER A 55 -5.49 26.84 -6.56
N ASP A 56 -4.52 27.03 -7.46
CA ASP A 56 -3.43 26.09 -7.69
C ASP A 56 -2.51 25.97 -6.46
N THR A 57 -2.20 27.08 -5.79
CA THR A 57 -1.36 27.04 -4.57
C THR A 57 -2.07 26.30 -3.43
N VAL A 58 -3.39 26.47 -3.29
CA VAL A 58 -4.18 25.74 -2.29
C VAL A 58 -4.23 24.25 -2.64
N GLN A 59 -4.42 23.92 -3.92
CA GLN A 59 -4.44 22.55 -4.39
C GLN A 59 -3.09 21.86 -4.13
N HIS A 60 -1.97 22.47 -4.53
CA HIS A 60 -0.64 21.93 -4.28
C HIS A 60 -0.35 21.75 -2.79
N GLY A 61 -0.76 22.69 -1.92
CA GLY A 61 -0.62 22.55 -0.47
C GLY A 61 -1.40 21.36 0.10
N VAL A 62 -2.64 21.15 -0.35
CA VAL A 62 -3.46 19.99 0.05
C VAL A 62 -2.88 18.68 -0.49
N GLU A 63 -2.39 18.66 -1.73
CA GLU A 63 -1.73 17.49 -2.33
C GLU A 63 -0.45 17.12 -1.59
N GLY A 64 0.38 18.11 -1.23
CA GLY A 64 1.57 17.91 -0.41
C GLY A 64 1.25 17.31 0.96
N LEU A 65 0.22 17.84 1.64
CA LEU A 65 -0.26 17.29 2.92
C LEU A 65 -0.82 15.87 2.77
N THR A 66 -1.57 15.62 1.71
CA THR A 66 -2.12 14.29 1.39
C THR A 66 -0.98 13.30 1.21
N TYR A 67 0.02 13.64 0.40
CA TYR A 67 1.18 12.78 0.16
C TYR A 67 1.93 12.49 1.46
N LEU A 68 2.23 13.53 2.24
CA LEU A 68 2.93 13.41 3.52
C LEU A 68 2.18 12.48 4.49
N LEU A 69 0.86 12.67 4.67
CA LEU A 69 0.04 11.83 5.55
C LEU A 69 -0.07 10.39 5.04
N THR A 70 -0.18 10.20 3.73
CA THR A 70 -0.29 8.88 3.08
C THR A 70 1.00 8.09 3.22
N GLU A 71 2.14 8.67 2.83
CA GLU A 71 3.45 8.01 2.93
C GLU A 71 3.84 7.73 4.39
N SER A 72 3.55 8.65 5.30
CA SER A 72 3.78 8.44 6.74
C SER A 72 2.95 7.27 7.28
N SER A 73 1.67 7.18 6.90
CA SER A 73 0.76 6.12 7.34
C SER A 73 1.11 4.76 6.71
N LYS A 74 1.56 4.77 5.46
CA LYS A 74 2.01 3.59 4.72
C LYS A 74 3.27 2.98 5.33
N LEU A 75 4.25 3.82 5.64
CA LEU A 75 5.54 3.39 6.21
C LEU A 75 5.47 3.15 7.73
N MET A 76 4.35 3.49 8.39
CA MET A 76 4.18 3.39 9.85
C MET A 76 5.33 4.07 10.61
N ILE A 77 5.62 5.31 10.22
CA ILE A 77 6.73 6.08 10.77
C ILE A 77 6.48 6.36 12.26
N SER A 78 7.55 6.26 13.06
CA SER A 78 7.50 6.59 14.49
C SER A 78 7.31 8.10 14.68
N GLU A 79 6.82 8.52 15.85
CA GLU A 79 6.64 9.95 16.14
C GLU A 79 7.95 10.75 16.04
N LEU A 80 9.05 10.14 16.49
CA LEU A 80 10.39 10.71 16.43
C LEU A 80 10.86 10.86 14.97
N ASP A 81 10.77 9.80 14.18
CA ASP A 81 11.20 9.81 12.77
C ASP A 81 10.35 10.78 11.93
N PHE A 82 9.06 10.95 12.27
CA PHE A 82 8.18 11.91 11.62
C PHE A 82 8.60 13.35 11.96
N GLN A 83 8.84 13.64 13.25
CA GLN A 83 9.33 14.96 13.68
C GLN A 83 10.66 15.30 12.99
N ASP A 84 11.61 14.37 12.93
CA ASP A 84 12.89 14.56 12.26
C ASP A 84 12.71 14.83 10.76
N SER A 85 11.79 14.13 10.10
CA SER A 85 11.51 14.31 8.66
C SER A 85 10.88 15.67 8.37
N VAL A 86 9.97 16.14 9.22
CA VAL A 86 9.33 17.45 9.07
C VAL A 86 10.27 18.59 9.51
N PHE A 87 11.17 18.35 10.46
CA PHE A 87 12.16 19.34 10.90
C PHE A 87 13.08 19.79 9.75
N VAL A 88 13.40 18.89 8.83
CA VAL A 88 14.17 19.20 7.60
C VAL A 88 13.48 20.24 6.71
N LEU A 89 12.14 20.38 6.80
CA LEU A 89 11.37 21.37 6.05
C LEU A 89 11.46 22.79 6.63
N GLY A 90 12.06 22.96 7.82
CA GLY A 90 12.28 24.28 8.42
C GLY A 90 11.02 24.98 8.92
N PHE A 91 9.95 24.25 9.19
CA PHE A 91 8.70 24.80 9.71
C PHE A 91 8.79 25.18 11.20
N SER A 92 7.85 26.03 11.64
CA SER A 92 7.74 26.40 13.06
C SER A 92 7.39 25.20 13.95
N GLU A 93 7.83 25.21 15.20
CA GLU A 93 7.54 24.13 16.15
C GLU A 93 6.04 23.90 16.36
N GLU A 94 5.24 24.96 16.28
CA GLU A 94 3.78 24.90 16.41
C GLU A 94 3.14 24.13 15.25
N LEU A 95 3.61 24.40 14.02
CA LEU A 95 3.14 23.72 12.81
C LEU A 95 3.57 22.24 12.81
N ASN A 96 4.80 21.95 13.25
CA ASN A 96 5.28 20.57 13.39
C ASN A 96 4.45 19.76 14.39
N LYS A 97 4.10 20.35 15.54
CA LYS A 97 3.20 19.73 16.51
C LYS A 97 1.81 19.49 15.92
N LEU A 98 1.27 20.45 15.16
CA LEU A 98 -0.02 20.30 14.49
C LEU A 98 -0.02 19.16 13.46
N LEU A 99 1.00 19.09 12.60
CA LEU A 99 1.14 18.02 11.59
C LEU A 99 1.27 16.64 12.25
N LEU A 100 2.00 16.55 13.35
CA LEU A 100 2.13 15.31 14.11
C LEU A 100 0.78 14.87 14.69
N GLN A 101 -0.01 15.78 15.25
CA GLN A 101 -1.36 15.46 15.75
C GLN A 101 -2.26 14.97 14.62
N LEU A 102 -2.27 15.68 13.47
CA LEU A 102 -3.03 15.26 12.29
C LEU A 102 -2.62 13.87 11.78
N TYR A 103 -1.33 13.53 11.83
CA TYR A 103 -0.85 12.19 11.51
C TYR A 103 -1.36 11.14 12.51
N LEU A 104 -1.20 11.38 13.81
CA LEU A 104 -1.58 10.42 14.85
C LEU A 104 -3.08 10.12 14.88
N ASP A 105 -3.91 11.15 14.65
CA ASP A 105 -5.36 11.03 14.60
C ASP A 105 -5.82 10.22 13.37
N ASN A 106 -5.23 10.52 12.20
CA ASN A 106 -5.73 10.00 10.93
C ASN A 106 -5.00 8.74 10.43
N ARG A 107 -3.85 8.35 10.99
CA ARG A 107 -3.05 7.21 10.48
C ARG A 107 -3.82 5.89 10.38
N LYS A 108 -4.71 5.61 11.33
CA LYS A 108 -5.52 4.38 11.34
C LYS A 108 -6.56 4.40 10.23
N GLU A 109 -7.18 5.55 10.04
CA GLU A 109 -8.18 5.78 9.03
C GLU A 109 -7.58 5.70 7.62
N ILE A 110 -6.49 6.44 7.37
CA ILE A 110 -5.77 6.42 6.09
C ILE A 110 -5.36 5.00 5.73
N ARG A 111 -4.86 4.23 6.71
CA ARG A 111 -4.51 2.81 6.49
C ARG A 111 -5.72 1.96 6.11
N THR A 112 -6.88 2.21 6.70
CA THR A 112 -8.11 1.50 6.37
C THR A 112 -8.52 1.81 4.93
N ILE A 113 -8.51 3.09 4.54
CA ILE A 113 -8.78 3.53 3.17
C ILE A 113 -7.80 2.90 2.18
N LEU A 114 -6.50 2.93 2.48
CA LEU A 114 -5.47 2.29 1.64
C LEU A 114 -5.70 0.78 1.52
N SER A 115 -6.12 0.11 2.59
CA SER A 115 -6.43 -1.33 2.56
C SER A 115 -7.69 -1.66 1.75
N GLU A 116 -8.67 -0.77 1.69
CA GLU A 116 -9.87 -0.89 0.85
C GLU A 116 -9.56 -0.67 -0.64
N LEU A 117 -8.63 0.25 -0.93
CA LEU A 117 -8.17 0.55 -2.29
C LEU A 117 -7.20 -0.50 -2.83
N ALA A 118 -6.49 -1.22 -1.95
CA ALA A 118 -5.57 -2.27 -2.35
C ALA A 118 -6.34 -3.48 -2.91
N PRO A 119 -5.88 -4.08 -4.02
CA PRO A 119 -6.52 -5.28 -4.55
C PRO A 119 -6.42 -6.43 -3.54
N SER A 120 -7.56 -6.96 -3.10
CA SER A 120 -7.60 -8.15 -2.25
C SER A 120 -7.13 -9.37 -3.05
N LEU A 121 -5.88 -9.78 -2.83
CA LEU A 121 -5.32 -11.02 -3.36
C LEU A 121 -5.70 -12.19 -2.42
N PRO A 122 -6.06 -13.37 -2.96
CA PRO A 122 -6.29 -14.55 -2.13
C PRO A 122 -5.00 -14.94 -1.39
N SER A 123 -5.11 -15.08 -0.07
CA SER A 123 -4.01 -15.51 0.79
C SER A 123 -3.97 -17.02 0.92
N TYR A 124 -2.78 -17.61 0.97
CA TYR A 124 -2.63 -19.04 1.22
C TYR A 124 -3.09 -19.40 2.64
N HIS A 125 -3.91 -20.46 2.76
CA HIS A 125 -4.35 -20.99 4.06
C HIS A 125 -3.84 -22.41 4.31
N ASN A 126 -4.06 -23.34 3.38
CA ASN A 126 -3.70 -24.74 3.53
C ASN A 126 -3.49 -25.44 2.17
N LEU A 127 -2.77 -26.56 2.17
CA LEU A 127 -2.56 -27.42 1.01
C LEU A 127 -2.70 -28.89 1.42
N GLU A 128 -3.60 -29.59 0.73
CA GLU A 128 -3.73 -31.04 0.81
C GLU A 128 -3.21 -31.64 -0.50
N TRP A 129 -2.61 -32.82 -0.43
CA TRP A 129 -2.12 -33.51 -1.63
C TRP A 129 -2.38 -35.00 -1.56
N ARG A 130 -2.48 -35.62 -2.73
CA ARG A 130 -2.60 -37.08 -2.90
C ARG A 130 -1.79 -37.51 -4.11
N LEU A 131 -0.99 -38.56 -3.95
CA LEU A 131 -0.31 -39.24 -5.05
C LEU A 131 -1.08 -40.50 -5.42
N ASP A 132 -1.53 -40.56 -6.67
CA ASP A 132 -2.17 -41.72 -7.26
C ASP A 132 -1.23 -42.34 -8.31
N VAL A 133 -1.17 -43.67 -8.37
CA VAL A 133 -0.36 -44.36 -9.38
C VAL A 133 -1.22 -45.37 -10.13
N GLN A 134 -1.36 -45.16 -11.44
CA GLN A 134 -2.04 -46.11 -12.30
C GLN A 134 -1.05 -47.17 -12.81
N LEU A 135 -1.21 -48.41 -12.33
CA LEU A 135 -0.35 -49.56 -12.68
C LEU A 135 -0.79 -50.30 -13.96
N ALA A 136 -2.05 -50.16 -14.36
CA ALA A 136 -2.62 -50.81 -15.53
C ALA A 136 -3.88 -50.08 -16.02
N SER A 137 -4.26 -50.32 -17.27
CA SER A 137 -5.55 -49.99 -17.84
C SER A 137 -6.06 -51.18 -18.66
N ARG A 138 -7.34 -51.12 -19.08
CA ARG A 138 -7.92 -52.15 -19.95
C ARG A 138 -7.15 -52.31 -21.27
N SER A 139 -6.66 -51.20 -21.82
CA SER A 139 -5.91 -51.19 -23.09
C SER A 139 -4.41 -51.40 -22.92
N LEU A 140 -3.85 -51.12 -21.73
CA LEU A 140 -2.42 -51.22 -21.45
C LEU A 140 -2.19 -51.84 -20.06
N ARG A 141 -1.90 -53.15 -20.03
CA ARG A 141 -1.78 -53.93 -18.79
C ARG A 141 -0.51 -53.63 -17.97
N GLN A 142 0.51 -53.05 -18.59
CA GLN A 142 1.75 -52.64 -17.96
C GLN A 142 1.98 -51.16 -18.22
N GLN A 143 1.65 -50.32 -17.24
CA GLN A 143 1.97 -48.89 -17.26
C GLN A 143 2.25 -48.40 -15.85
N ILE A 144 3.04 -47.34 -15.72
CA ILE A 144 3.20 -46.65 -14.44
C ILE A 144 2.95 -45.19 -14.75
N LYS A 145 1.74 -44.73 -14.42
CA LYS A 145 1.35 -43.33 -14.60
C LYS A 145 1.05 -42.71 -13.23
N PRO A 146 2.05 -42.07 -12.60
CA PRO A 146 1.85 -41.32 -11.37
C PRO A 146 1.12 -40.01 -11.67
N ALA A 147 0.23 -39.61 -10.78
CA ALA A 147 -0.44 -38.32 -10.81
C ALA A 147 -0.57 -37.76 -9.40
N VAL A 148 -0.19 -36.52 -9.22
CA VAL A 148 -0.31 -35.78 -7.96
C VAL A 148 -1.50 -34.85 -8.07
N THR A 149 -2.46 -35.01 -7.17
CA THR A 149 -3.59 -34.09 -7.00
C THR A 149 -3.28 -33.18 -5.81
N ILE A 150 -3.43 -31.88 -6.01
CA ILE A 150 -3.16 -30.83 -5.01
C ILE A 150 -4.44 -30.03 -4.83
N LYS A 151 -4.84 -29.81 -3.59
CA LYS A 151 -6.00 -29.00 -3.20
C LYS A 151 -5.50 -27.84 -2.36
N LEU A 152 -5.51 -26.65 -2.95
CA LEU A 152 -5.16 -25.39 -2.29
C LEU A 152 -6.40 -24.76 -1.67
N HIS A 153 -6.26 -24.40 -0.40
CA HIS A 153 -7.20 -23.57 0.33
C HIS A 153 -6.67 -22.14 0.38
N LEU A 154 -7.47 -21.20 -0.09
CA LEU A 154 -7.16 -19.78 -0.20
C LEU A 154 -8.20 -18.97 0.58
N ASN A 155 -7.75 -17.96 1.32
CA ASN A 155 -8.63 -17.05 2.05
C ASN A 155 -8.71 -15.72 1.30
N GLN A 156 -9.94 -15.29 0.99
CA GLN A 156 -10.20 -14.00 0.37
C GLN A 156 -11.33 -13.31 1.15
N ASN A 157 -11.02 -12.21 1.84
CA ASN A 157 -11.99 -11.39 2.57
C ASN A 157 -12.90 -12.15 3.56
N GLY A 158 -12.39 -13.23 4.18
CA GLY A 158 -13.13 -14.09 5.10
C GLY A 158 -13.75 -15.35 4.47
N ASP A 159 -13.85 -15.39 3.14
CA ASP A 159 -14.30 -16.57 2.41
C ASP A 159 -13.14 -17.53 2.12
N HIS A 160 -13.43 -18.83 2.25
CA HIS A 160 -12.48 -19.91 1.97
C HIS A 160 -12.74 -20.44 0.56
N ASN A 161 -11.86 -20.11 -0.37
CA ASN A 161 -11.90 -20.62 -1.73
C ASN A 161 -10.99 -21.86 -1.85
N THR A 162 -11.45 -22.89 -2.55
CA THR A 162 -10.67 -24.12 -2.76
C THR A 162 -10.37 -24.30 -4.24
N ARG A 163 -9.11 -24.53 -4.60
CA ARG A 163 -8.67 -24.82 -5.96
C ARG A 163 -8.02 -26.20 -6.00
N VAL A 164 -8.49 -27.05 -6.90
CA VAL A 164 -7.95 -28.40 -7.12
C VAL A 164 -7.17 -28.41 -8.43
N LEU A 165 -5.96 -28.94 -8.38
CA LEU A 165 -5.01 -29.05 -9.48
C LEU A 165 -4.53 -30.49 -9.54
N GLN A 166 -4.25 -31.00 -10.73
CA GLN A 166 -3.63 -32.32 -10.91
C GLN A 166 -2.46 -32.18 -11.88
N THR A 167 -1.35 -32.81 -11.53
CA THR A 167 -0.09 -32.69 -12.25
C THR A 167 0.69 -34.00 -12.21
N ASP A 168 1.62 -34.20 -13.13
CA ASP A 168 2.60 -35.29 -13.03
C ASP A 168 3.79 -34.89 -12.13
N PRO A 169 4.58 -35.85 -11.64
CA PRO A 169 5.71 -35.54 -10.76
C PRO A 169 6.79 -34.64 -11.39
N ALA A 170 7.02 -34.71 -12.70
CA ALA A 170 8.04 -33.88 -13.35
C ALA A 170 7.58 -32.42 -13.41
N THR A 171 6.31 -32.19 -13.74
CA THR A 171 5.71 -30.85 -13.70
C THR A 171 5.65 -30.31 -12.27
N LEU A 172 5.42 -31.15 -11.25
CA LEU A 172 5.50 -30.71 -9.85
C LEU A 172 6.91 -30.24 -9.47
N LEU A 173 7.96 -30.96 -9.87
CA LEU A 173 9.34 -30.52 -9.65
C LEU A 173 9.62 -29.18 -10.33
N HIS A 174 9.13 -29.00 -11.55
CA HIS A 174 9.25 -27.72 -12.24
C HIS A 174 8.54 -26.59 -11.48
N LEU A 175 7.32 -26.82 -10.98
CA LEU A 175 6.59 -25.84 -10.16
C LEU A 175 7.37 -25.45 -8.90
N VAL A 176 7.95 -26.41 -8.19
CA VAL A 176 8.80 -26.14 -7.02
C VAL A 176 9.97 -25.25 -7.40
N GLN A 177 10.68 -25.58 -8.48
CA GLN A 177 11.82 -24.78 -8.96
C GLN A 177 11.41 -23.35 -9.32
N GLN A 178 10.26 -23.16 -9.98
CA GLN A 178 9.75 -21.83 -10.31
C GLN A 178 9.38 -21.02 -9.06
N LEU A 179 8.78 -21.67 -8.05
CA LEU A 179 8.45 -21.02 -6.79
C LEU A 179 9.70 -20.64 -5.98
N GLU A 180 10.74 -21.48 -5.98
CA GLU A 180 12.04 -21.17 -5.38
C GLU A 180 12.72 -19.99 -6.08
N GLN A 181 12.70 -19.96 -7.41
CA GLN A 181 13.21 -18.83 -8.19
C GLN A 181 12.47 -17.54 -7.86
N ALA A 182 11.13 -17.58 -7.77
CA ALA A 182 10.33 -16.42 -7.38
C ALA A 182 10.67 -15.93 -5.95
N LEU A 183 10.94 -16.85 -5.02
CA LEU A 183 11.38 -16.50 -3.66
C LEU A 183 12.77 -15.85 -3.64
N GLU A 184 13.70 -16.29 -4.49
CA GLU A 184 15.00 -15.64 -4.65
C GLU A 184 14.87 -14.26 -5.31
N GLU A 185 14.00 -14.10 -6.31
CA GLU A 185 13.73 -12.81 -6.95
C GLU A 185 13.17 -11.78 -5.96
N MET A 186 12.33 -12.19 -5.01
CA MET A 186 11.85 -11.31 -3.94
C MET A 186 12.98 -10.69 -3.11
N LYS A 187 14.16 -11.32 -3.03
CA LYS A 187 15.32 -10.78 -2.30
C LYS A 187 16.08 -9.71 -3.09
N THR A 188 15.81 -9.57 -4.39
CA THR A 188 16.47 -8.57 -5.24
C THR A 188 16.08 -7.15 -4.84
N ASN A 189 16.99 -6.21 -5.08
CA ASN A 189 16.76 -4.79 -4.78
C ASN A 189 15.56 -4.23 -5.56
N HIS A 190 15.33 -4.71 -6.79
CA HIS A 190 14.19 -4.27 -7.60
C HIS A 190 12.85 -4.69 -6.98
N CYS A 191 12.67 -5.99 -6.67
CA CYS A 191 11.44 -6.47 -6.04
C CYS A 191 11.24 -5.87 -4.65
N ARG A 192 12.30 -5.68 -3.86
CA ARG A 192 12.20 -5.00 -2.56
C ARG A 192 11.69 -3.56 -2.68
N ARG A 193 12.13 -2.81 -3.70
CA ARG A 193 11.61 -1.46 -3.98
C ARG A 193 10.14 -1.49 -4.36
N VAL A 194 9.75 -2.44 -5.21
CA VAL A 194 8.35 -2.61 -5.63
C VAL A 194 7.45 -3.00 -4.44
N VAL A 195 7.85 -3.97 -3.62
CA VAL A 195 7.09 -4.41 -2.42
C VAL A 195 6.94 -3.28 -1.40
N ARG A 196 7.95 -2.43 -1.22
CA ARG A 196 7.85 -1.25 -0.35
C ARG A 196 6.77 -0.27 -0.82
N ASN A 197 6.52 -0.21 -2.12
CA ASN A 197 5.53 0.69 -2.71
C ASN A 197 4.12 0.09 -2.81
N ILE A 198 3.95 -1.22 -2.59
CA ILE A 198 2.66 -1.93 -2.76
C ILE A 198 1.95 -2.21 -1.42
N LYS A 199 2.61 -2.06 -0.26
CA LYS A 199 2.00 -2.27 1.06
C LYS A 199 1.07 -1.15 1.51
#